data_AF-A0A7W0ZSJ8-F1
#
_entry.id   AF-A0A7W0ZSJ8-F1
#
_cell.length_a   1.000
_cell.length_b   1.000
_cell.length_c   1.000
_cell.angle_alpha   90.00
_cell.angle_beta   90.00
_cell.angle_gamma   90.00
#
_symmetry.space_group_name_H-M   'P 1'
#
loop_
_entity.id
_entity.type
_entity.pdbx_description
1 polymer ?
#
loop_
_entity_poly.entity_id
_entity_poly.type
_entity_poly.pdbx_seq_one_letter_code
_entity_poly.pdbx_strand_id
1 'polypeptide(L)'
;MRIAPLLLFCIPMSLAACGDNDDVAPTCTGIGCTCTDSACACAAGSDCKTECGADACSLACTMSAKCNGNSTDELTVVCNDSSECKGAGGDGSQVTCNASSSCDFKLGAAATANCNTSATCKLQVGAASTITCADSSSCTIKCDGDCRATCTGSSECAVTCGVAASPATMCSPDVFACGPC
;
A
#
# COMPACT_ATOMS: atom_id res chain seq x y z
N MET A 1 9.54 -68.67 -45.58
CA MET A 1 10.27 -67.59 -44.87
C MET A 1 9.54 -66.28 -45.11
N ARG A 2 8.88 -65.75 -44.07
CA ARG A 2 8.24 -64.42 -44.11
C ARG A 2 8.84 -63.59 -42.97
N ILE A 3 9.38 -62.44 -43.34
CA ILE A 3 10.17 -61.52 -42.52
C ILE A 3 9.20 -60.69 -41.66
N ALA A 4 9.45 -60.62 -40.36
CA ALA A 4 8.71 -59.81 -39.41
C ALA A 4 9.26 -58.37 -39.36
N PRO A 5 8.41 -57.32 -39.36
CA PRO A 5 8.87 -55.95 -39.15
C PRO A 5 8.86 -55.58 -37.66
N LEU A 6 10.01 -55.10 -37.21
CA LEU A 6 10.31 -54.56 -35.89
C LEU A 6 9.61 -53.19 -35.74
N LEU A 7 8.64 -53.08 -34.83
CA LEU A 7 7.97 -51.82 -34.50
C LEU A 7 8.80 -51.04 -33.48
N LEU A 8 9.42 -49.95 -33.94
CA LEU A 8 10.26 -49.03 -33.19
C LEU A 8 9.40 -48.05 -32.38
N PHE A 9 9.67 -48.00 -31.09
CA PHE A 9 9.07 -47.15 -30.06
C PHE A 9 9.52 -45.68 -30.24
N CYS A 10 8.60 -44.73 -30.27
CA CYS A 10 8.88 -43.28 -30.25
C CYS A 10 8.04 -42.62 -29.15
N ILE A 11 8.69 -42.28 -28.02
CA ILE A 11 8.04 -41.63 -26.86
C ILE A 11 8.16 -40.11 -27.06
N PRO A 12 7.05 -39.35 -27.12
CA PRO A 12 7.10 -37.89 -27.21
C PRO A 12 7.47 -37.28 -25.86
N MET A 13 8.59 -36.55 -25.82
CA MET A 13 8.91 -35.62 -24.73
C MET A 13 7.88 -34.49 -24.74
N SER A 14 7.07 -34.40 -23.69
CA SER A 14 6.15 -33.27 -23.48
C SER A 14 6.96 -32.06 -23.02
N LEU A 15 7.01 -31.02 -23.85
CA LEU A 15 7.54 -29.72 -23.43
C LEU A 15 6.62 -29.15 -22.35
N ALA A 16 7.19 -28.88 -21.17
CA ALA A 16 6.56 -28.05 -20.16
C ALA A 16 6.45 -26.63 -20.74
N ALA A 17 5.21 -26.18 -20.99
CA ALA A 17 4.91 -24.81 -21.34
C ALA A 17 5.26 -23.91 -20.14
N CYS A 18 6.08 -22.88 -20.39
CA CYS A 18 6.32 -21.79 -19.46
C CYS A 18 4.97 -21.12 -19.16
N GLY A 19 4.61 -21.01 -17.89
CA GLY A 19 3.40 -20.31 -17.48
C GLY A 19 3.51 -18.83 -17.80
N ASP A 20 2.65 -18.36 -18.71
CA ASP A 20 2.30 -16.95 -18.84
C ASP A 20 1.64 -16.52 -17.54
N ASN A 21 2.42 -15.97 -16.61
CA ASN A 21 1.86 -15.15 -15.56
C ASN A 21 1.47 -13.85 -16.24
N ASP A 22 0.18 -13.70 -16.53
CA ASP A 22 -0.45 -12.47 -17.00
C ASP A 22 -0.35 -11.40 -15.89
N ASP A 23 0.86 -10.94 -15.56
CA ASP A 23 1.08 -9.77 -14.73
C ASP A 23 0.53 -8.56 -15.49
N VAL A 24 -0.69 -8.16 -15.14
CA VAL A 24 -1.37 -7.05 -15.81
C VAL A 24 -0.71 -5.78 -15.32
N ALA A 25 0.11 -5.17 -16.17
CA ALA A 25 0.75 -3.90 -15.86
C ALA A 25 -0.28 -2.89 -15.31
N PRO A 26 0.07 -2.12 -14.25
CA PRO A 26 -0.86 -1.19 -13.62
C PRO A 26 -1.37 -0.19 -14.64
N THR A 27 -2.67 0.06 -14.59
CA THR A 27 -3.26 1.13 -15.39
C THR A 27 -3.05 2.44 -14.66
N CYS A 28 -2.42 3.40 -15.31
CA CYS A 28 -2.43 4.77 -14.81
C CYS A 28 -3.06 5.75 -15.79
N THR A 29 -3.92 6.58 -15.23
CA THR A 29 -4.67 7.61 -15.93
C THR A 29 -4.38 8.94 -15.28
N GLY A 30 -4.46 10.02 -16.06
CA GLY A 30 -4.11 11.35 -15.60
C GLY A 30 -2.98 11.99 -16.40
N ILE A 31 -2.98 13.31 -16.45
CA ILE A 31 -1.86 14.06 -17.02
C ILE A 31 -0.65 13.83 -16.10
N GLY A 32 0.55 13.67 -16.67
CA GLY A 32 1.75 13.52 -15.84
C GLY A 32 1.85 12.22 -15.05
N CYS A 33 0.94 11.25 -15.26
CA CYS A 33 1.14 9.91 -14.77
C CYS A 33 1.98 9.09 -15.75
N THR A 34 3.04 8.48 -15.23
CA THR A 34 3.89 7.56 -15.99
C THR A 34 4.13 6.32 -15.16
N CYS A 35 3.91 5.14 -15.74
CA CYS A 35 4.27 3.88 -15.11
C CYS A 35 5.34 3.16 -15.93
N THR A 36 6.29 2.59 -15.22
CA THR A 36 7.27 1.64 -15.73
C THR A 36 7.13 0.39 -14.88
N ASP A 37 6.72 -0.71 -15.49
CA ASP A 37 6.35 -1.94 -14.79
C ASP A 37 5.29 -1.64 -13.69
N SER A 38 5.50 -2.12 -12.47
CA SER A 38 4.62 -1.88 -11.31
C SER A 38 4.85 -0.53 -10.61
N ALA A 39 5.75 0.31 -11.12
CA ALA A 39 6.09 1.59 -10.49
C ALA A 39 5.50 2.77 -11.27
N CYS A 40 4.63 3.53 -10.61
CA CYS A 40 3.98 4.70 -11.16
C CYS A 40 4.47 5.98 -10.47
N ALA A 41 4.65 7.03 -11.26
CA ALA A 41 4.99 8.37 -10.79
C ALA A 41 3.94 9.37 -11.27
N CYS A 42 3.58 10.29 -10.39
CA CYS A 42 2.70 11.41 -10.66
C CYS A 42 3.36 12.72 -10.22
N ALA A 43 3.38 13.71 -11.11
CA ALA A 43 4.01 15.00 -10.85
C ALA A 43 3.18 16.18 -11.38
N ALA A 44 3.60 17.39 -10.96
CA ALA A 44 3.19 18.69 -11.47
C ALA A 44 1.71 19.05 -11.29
N GLY A 45 1.18 18.93 -10.06
CA GLY A 45 -0.20 19.35 -9.76
C GLY A 45 -1.29 18.56 -10.48
N SER A 46 -0.91 17.42 -11.07
CA SER A 46 -1.80 16.62 -11.90
C SER A 46 -2.68 15.70 -11.06
N ASP A 47 -3.86 15.36 -11.60
CA ASP A 47 -4.72 14.31 -11.08
C ASP A 47 -4.32 12.96 -11.70
N CYS A 48 -3.65 12.10 -10.93
CA CYS A 48 -3.29 10.75 -11.33
C CYS A 48 -4.11 9.70 -10.59
N LYS A 49 -4.51 8.67 -11.32
CA LYS A 49 -5.18 7.50 -10.78
C LYS A 49 -4.46 6.25 -11.27
N THR A 50 -3.95 5.47 -10.33
CA THR A 50 -3.25 4.20 -10.54
C THR A 50 -4.09 3.06 -10.01
N GLU A 51 -4.36 2.07 -10.85
CA GLU A 51 -5.05 0.83 -10.50
C GLU A 51 -4.15 -0.35 -10.85
N CYS A 52 -3.77 -1.12 -9.84
CA CYS A 52 -2.83 -2.24 -9.97
C CYS A 52 -3.53 -3.59 -9.93
N GLY A 53 -4.85 -3.60 -9.68
CA GLY A 53 -5.63 -4.83 -9.63
C GLY A 53 -5.18 -5.73 -8.49
N ALA A 54 -4.81 -6.97 -8.85
CA ALA A 54 -4.40 -8.02 -7.91
C ALA A 54 -2.91 -8.00 -7.59
N ASP A 55 -2.12 -7.14 -8.23
CA ASP A 55 -0.68 -7.14 -8.14
C ASP A 55 -0.17 -5.98 -7.27
N ALA A 56 0.98 -6.22 -6.63
CA ALA A 56 1.68 -5.19 -5.88
C ALA A 56 2.17 -4.06 -6.79
N CYS A 57 2.15 -2.83 -6.30
CA CYS A 57 2.63 -1.68 -7.07
C CYS A 57 3.07 -0.51 -6.19
N SER A 58 3.76 0.44 -6.82
CA SER A 58 4.19 1.67 -6.16
C SER A 58 3.68 2.92 -6.85
N LEU A 59 3.41 3.96 -6.06
CA LEU A 59 2.95 5.27 -6.51
C LEU A 59 3.71 6.38 -5.80
N ALA A 60 4.51 7.13 -6.56
CA ALA A 60 5.21 8.32 -6.08
C ALA A 60 4.49 9.61 -6.51
N CYS A 61 4.19 10.48 -5.55
CA CYS A 61 3.41 11.70 -5.73
C CYS A 61 4.18 12.91 -5.24
N THR A 62 4.41 13.86 -6.15
CA THR A 62 5.24 15.05 -5.89
C THR A 62 4.64 16.30 -6.51
N MET A 63 5.17 17.47 -6.11
CA MET A 63 4.79 18.78 -6.64
C MET A 63 3.28 19.05 -6.58
N SER A 64 2.67 18.86 -5.40
CA SER A 64 1.24 19.09 -5.14
C SER A 64 0.29 18.29 -6.03
N ALA A 65 0.71 17.11 -6.47
CA ALA A 65 -0.12 16.21 -7.26
C ALA A 65 -1.30 15.66 -6.45
N LYS A 66 -2.36 15.27 -7.16
CA LYS A 66 -3.52 14.58 -6.62
C LYS A 66 -3.49 13.13 -7.06
N CYS A 67 -3.15 12.25 -6.15
CA CYS A 67 -2.91 10.85 -6.42
C CYS A 67 -4.00 9.96 -5.85
N ASN A 68 -4.45 9.01 -6.65
CA ASN A 68 -5.35 7.95 -6.23
C ASN A 68 -4.73 6.59 -6.57
N GLY A 69 -4.20 5.88 -5.57
CA GLY A 69 -3.59 4.56 -5.76
C GLY A 69 -4.46 3.45 -5.19
N ASN A 70 -4.80 2.44 -6.00
CA ASN A 70 -5.59 1.30 -5.57
C ASN A 70 -4.92 -0.03 -5.98
N SER A 71 -4.75 -0.92 -5.00
CA SER A 71 -4.39 -2.33 -5.19
C SER A 71 -5.13 -3.21 -4.17
N THR A 72 -5.47 -4.44 -4.55
CA THR A 72 -5.92 -5.45 -3.58
C THR A 72 -4.78 -6.18 -2.90
N ASP A 73 -3.56 -6.06 -3.44
CA ASP A 73 -2.31 -6.55 -2.85
C ASP A 73 -1.51 -5.37 -2.26
N GLU A 74 -0.22 -5.56 -1.97
CA GLU A 74 0.64 -4.52 -1.40
C GLU A 74 0.70 -3.25 -2.28
N LEU A 75 0.28 -2.13 -1.71
CA LEU A 75 0.45 -0.81 -2.31
C LEU A 75 1.53 -0.03 -1.54
N THR A 76 2.57 0.42 -2.24
CA THR A 76 3.57 1.35 -1.70
C THR A 76 3.31 2.77 -2.21
N VAL A 77 2.99 3.72 -1.33
CA VAL A 77 2.75 5.12 -1.70
C VAL A 77 3.73 6.06 -0.99
N VAL A 78 4.30 6.99 -1.75
CA VAL A 78 5.09 8.10 -1.21
C VAL A 78 4.50 9.42 -1.66
N CYS A 79 4.11 10.25 -0.70
CA CYS A 79 3.46 11.54 -0.90
C CYS A 79 4.30 12.67 -0.33
N ASN A 80 4.74 13.57 -1.20
CA ASN A 80 5.61 14.70 -0.85
C ASN A 80 5.04 16.03 -1.38
N ASP A 81 5.68 17.13 -1.00
CA ASP A 81 5.47 18.47 -1.57
C ASP A 81 4.00 18.93 -1.60
N SER A 82 3.31 18.82 -0.47
CA SER A 82 1.90 19.19 -0.34
C SER A 82 0.95 18.42 -1.28
N SER A 83 1.33 17.22 -1.73
CA SER A 83 0.47 16.37 -2.56
C SER A 83 -0.73 15.84 -1.75
N GLU A 84 -1.85 15.62 -2.44
CA GLU A 84 -3.04 14.97 -1.91
C GLU A 84 -3.06 13.53 -2.40
N CYS A 85 -2.90 12.58 -1.49
CA CYS A 85 -2.91 11.17 -1.80
C CYS A 85 -4.07 10.48 -1.14
N LYS A 86 -4.76 9.63 -1.90
CA LYS A 86 -5.82 8.78 -1.37
C LYS A 86 -5.81 7.41 -2.02
N GLY A 87 -6.54 6.48 -1.42
CA GLY A 87 -6.85 5.21 -2.06
C GLY A 87 -6.93 4.04 -1.10
N ALA A 88 -6.67 2.85 -1.64
CA ALA A 88 -6.74 1.61 -0.89
C ALA A 88 -5.60 0.65 -1.25
N GLY A 89 -5.03 0.01 -0.24
CA GLY A 89 -4.01 -1.03 -0.41
C GLY A 89 -4.41 -2.29 0.34
N GLY A 90 -3.95 -3.44 -0.14
CA GLY A 90 -4.09 -4.72 0.52
C GLY A 90 -3.21 -4.86 1.76
N ASP A 91 -3.00 -6.10 2.17
CA ASP A 91 -2.14 -6.43 3.31
C ASP A 91 -0.68 -6.06 3.01
N GLY A 92 0.09 -5.68 4.03
CA GLY A 92 1.49 -5.28 3.90
C GLY A 92 1.72 -3.89 3.29
N SER A 93 0.66 -3.20 2.87
CA SER A 93 0.78 -1.89 2.20
C SER A 93 1.55 -0.85 3.03
N GLN A 94 2.31 0.00 2.33
CA GLN A 94 3.22 0.97 2.92
C GLN A 94 2.87 2.38 2.44
N VAL A 95 2.60 3.30 3.36
CA VAL A 95 2.27 4.70 3.02
C VAL A 95 3.21 5.65 3.75
N THR A 96 3.88 6.52 3.00
CA THR A 96 4.72 7.58 3.55
C THR A 96 4.21 8.95 3.12
N CYS A 97 3.96 9.83 4.08
CA CYS A 97 3.42 11.17 3.86
C CYS A 97 4.34 12.20 4.51
N ASN A 98 4.93 13.08 3.70
CA ASN A 98 5.87 14.10 4.14
C ASN A 98 5.49 15.49 3.62
N ALA A 99 6.20 16.51 4.10
CA ALA A 99 6.20 17.89 3.60
C ALA A 99 4.78 18.45 3.39
N SER A 100 3.99 18.46 4.47
CA SER A 100 2.61 18.99 4.48
C SER A 100 1.64 18.29 3.51
N SER A 101 1.95 17.07 3.05
CA SER A 101 1.02 16.28 2.23
C SER A 101 -0.22 15.87 3.02
N SER A 102 -1.31 15.60 2.29
CA SER A 102 -2.55 15.05 2.83
C SER A 102 -2.72 13.62 2.36
N CYS A 103 -2.90 12.68 3.28
CA CYS A 103 -3.05 11.26 2.99
C CYS A 103 -4.35 10.70 3.57
N ASP A 104 -5.21 10.12 2.72
CA ASP A 104 -6.46 9.44 3.11
C ASP A 104 -6.49 8.00 2.55
N PHE A 105 -6.11 7.02 3.37
CA PHE A 105 -5.93 5.63 2.93
C PHE A 105 -6.72 4.61 3.75
N LYS A 106 -7.18 3.56 3.05
CA LYS A 106 -7.66 2.31 3.64
C LYS A 106 -6.67 1.20 3.33
N LEU A 107 -5.99 0.67 4.34
CA LEU A 107 -4.95 -0.33 4.19
C LEU A 107 -5.37 -1.64 4.85
N GLY A 108 -4.91 -2.76 4.30
CA GLY A 108 -5.11 -4.09 4.84
C GLY A 108 -4.37 -4.34 6.17
N ALA A 109 -4.26 -5.60 6.53
CA ALA A 109 -3.49 -6.05 7.68
C ALA A 109 -1.98 -5.86 7.48
N ALA A 110 -1.22 -5.83 8.58
CA ALA A 110 0.23 -5.66 8.59
C ALA A 110 0.72 -4.42 7.81
N ALA A 111 -0.13 -3.41 7.65
CA ALA A 111 0.22 -2.20 6.93
C ALA A 111 1.16 -1.32 7.76
N THR A 112 2.01 -0.57 7.07
CA THR A 112 2.90 0.42 7.69
C THR A 112 2.60 1.81 7.16
N ALA A 113 2.41 2.78 8.05
CA ALA A 113 2.21 4.17 7.66
C ALA A 113 3.12 5.13 8.43
N ASN A 114 3.72 6.08 7.72
CA ASN A 114 4.62 7.05 8.30
C ASN A 114 4.23 8.48 7.88
N CYS A 115 3.95 9.33 8.87
CA CYS A 115 3.43 10.67 8.70
C CYS A 115 4.36 11.68 9.36
N ASN A 116 5.08 12.47 8.55
CA ASN A 116 6.12 13.38 9.02
C ASN A 116 5.99 14.77 8.41
N THR A 117 6.79 15.69 8.96
CA THR A 117 6.97 17.06 8.46
C THR A 117 5.63 17.75 8.20
N SER A 118 4.79 17.81 9.24
CA SER A 118 3.47 18.46 9.21
C SER A 118 2.46 17.85 8.23
N ALA A 119 2.63 16.59 7.83
CA ALA A 119 1.62 15.87 7.04
C ALA A 119 0.29 15.71 7.81
N THR A 120 -0.81 15.70 7.07
CA THR A 120 -2.15 15.37 7.58
C THR A 120 -2.53 13.97 7.12
N CYS A 121 -2.60 13.03 8.06
CA CYS A 121 -2.88 11.63 7.78
C CYS A 121 -4.22 11.20 8.36
N LYS A 122 -5.06 10.65 7.49
CA LYS A 122 -6.30 9.97 7.83
C LYS A 122 -6.20 8.53 7.34
N LEU A 123 -6.04 7.61 8.28
CA LEU A 123 -5.70 6.22 8.00
C LEU A 123 -6.75 5.30 8.58
N GLN A 124 -7.23 4.36 7.78
CA GLN A 124 -7.96 3.18 8.25
C GLN A 124 -7.09 1.97 7.95
N VAL A 125 -6.75 1.17 8.96
CA VAL A 125 -5.78 0.07 8.84
C VAL A 125 -6.32 -1.23 9.41
N GLY A 126 -5.90 -2.36 8.84
CA GLY A 126 -6.21 -3.69 9.34
C GLY A 126 -5.37 -4.09 10.56
N ALA A 127 -5.53 -5.35 10.97
CA ALA A 127 -4.83 -5.92 12.13
C ALA A 127 -3.30 -5.95 11.93
N ALA A 128 -2.55 -6.00 13.03
CA ALA A 128 -1.08 -5.98 13.08
C ALA A 128 -0.41 -4.77 12.39
N SER A 129 -1.14 -3.69 12.14
CA SER A 129 -0.59 -2.52 11.46
C SER A 129 0.21 -1.61 12.40
N THR A 130 1.23 -0.95 11.85
CA THR A 130 2.09 0.00 12.58
C THR A 130 2.04 1.38 11.94
N ILE A 131 1.75 2.39 12.75
CA ILE A 131 1.62 3.78 12.31
C ILE A 131 2.60 4.64 13.12
N THR A 132 3.34 5.50 12.44
CA THR A 132 4.22 6.49 13.07
C THR A 132 3.83 7.88 12.62
N CYS A 133 3.66 8.77 13.59
CA CYS A 133 3.37 10.18 13.41
C CYS A 133 4.45 10.99 14.13
N ALA A 134 5.11 11.88 13.41
CA ALA A 134 6.15 12.74 13.96
C ALA A 134 6.10 14.16 13.38
N ASP A 135 6.98 15.04 13.87
CA ASP A 135 7.25 16.36 13.30
C ASP A 135 6.00 17.25 13.09
N SER A 136 5.16 17.36 14.12
CA SER A 136 3.91 18.14 14.10
C SER A 136 2.87 17.65 13.07
N SER A 137 2.92 16.38 12.66
CA SER A 137 1.86 15.78 11.86
C SER A 137 0.55 15.66 12.63
N SER A 138 -0.57 15.69 11.92
CA SER A 138 -1.90 15.42 12.46
C SER A 138 -2.38 14.07 11.94
N CYS A 139 -2.62 13.12 12.86
CA CYS A 139 -2.95 11.75 12.55
C CYS A 139 -4.32 11.36 13.11
N THR A 140 -5.26 11.06 12.22
CA THR A 140 -6.52 10.41 12.54
C THR A 140 -6.45 8.94 12.11
N ILE A 141 -6.40 8.03 13.07
CA ILE A 141 -6.13 6.61 12.84
C ILE A 141 -7.34 5.79 13.30
N LYS A 142 -7.92 5.01 12.39
CA LYS A 142 -8.94 4.01 12.67
C LYS A 142 -8.35 2.63 12.48
N CYS A 143 -8.30 1.84 13.54
CA CYS A 143 -7.83 0.46 13.45
C CYS A 143 -9.02 -0.50 13.44
N ASP A 144 -9.15 -1.29 12.38
CA ASP A 144 -10.21 -2.29 12.27
C ASP A 144 -9.88 -3.61 12.98
N GLY A 145 -8.60 -3.79 13.37
CA GLY A 145 -8.12 -4.86 14.24
C GLY A 145 -7.03 -4.34 15.17
N ASP A 146 -6.21 -5.26 15.72
CA ASP A 146 -5.10 -4.86 16.58
C ASP A 146 -4.10 -3.98 15.81
N CYS A 147 -3.64 -2.87 16.38
CA CYS A 147 -2.70 -1.97 15.71
C CYS A 147 -1.88 -1.20 16.74
N ARG A 148 -0.77 -0.61 16.30
CA ARG A 148 0.04 0.27 17.13
C ARG A 148 0.30 1.60 16.42
N ALA A 149 0.03 2.70 17.10
CA ALA A 149 0.33 4.05 16.66
C ALA A 149 1.36 4.68 17.61
N THR A 150 2.43 5.23 17.05
CA THR A 150 3.48 5.94 17.78
C THR A 150 3.47 7.41 17.35
N CYS A 151 3.39 8.32 18.31
CA CYS A 151 3.08 9.73 18.09
C CYS A 151 4.10 10.59 18.84
N THR A 152 5.16 10.99 18.15
CA THR A 152 6.33 11.60 18.78
C THR A 152 6.49 13.08 18.43
N GLY A 153 7.23 13.80 19.27
CA GLY A 153 7.42 15.24 19.12
C GLY A 153 6.13 16.00 19.43
N SER A 154 5.76 16.93 18.56
CA SER A 154 4.54 17.74 18.66
C SER A 154 3.38 17.23 17.80
N SER A 155 3.40 15.95 17.40
CA SER A 155 2.32 15.35 16.59
C SER A 155 1.03 15.18 17.40
N GLU A 156 -0.11 15.34 16.73
CA GLU A 156 -1.42 15.05 17.30
C GLU A 156 -1.94 13.70 16.79
N CYS A 157 -2.36 12.83 17.70
CA CYS A 157 -2.91 11.53 17.35
C CYS A 157 -4.31 11.32 17.93
N ALA A 158 -5.26 11.07 17.05
CA ALA A 158 -6.60 10.61 17.36
C ALA A 158 -6.75 9.14 16.91
N VAL A 159 -6.56 8.21 17.85
CA VAL A 159 -6.68 6.77 17.59
C VAL A 159 -8.07 6.27 17.99
N THR A 160 -8.76 5.63 17.06
CA THR A 160 -10.05 4.97 17.28
C THR A 160 -9.93 3.49 16.97
N CYS A 161 -10.28 2.65 17.94
CA CYS A 161 -10.33 1.21 17.76
C CYS A 161 -11.73 0.80 17.28
N GLY A 162 -11.77 0.03 16.20
CA GLY A 162 -13.00 -0.56 15.65
C GLY A 162 -13.58 -1.60 16.61
N VAL A 163 -14.83 -2.00 16.36
CA VAL A 163 -15.58 -2.92 17.23
C VAL A 163 -14.96 -4.33 17.33
N ALA A 164 -14.13 -4.70 16.35
CA ALA A 164 -13.39 -5.97 16.36
C ALA A 164 -12.05 -5.86 17.09
N ALA A 165 -11.60 -4.65 17.43
CA ALA A 165 -10.37 -4.40 18.16
C ALA A 165 -10.66 -4.15 19.65
N SER A 166 -9.66 -4.39 20.50
CA SER A 166 -9.77 -4.03 21.91
C SER A 166 -9.83 -2.50 22.09
N PRO A 167 -10.35 -1.99 23.23
CA PRO A 167 -10.35 -0.56 23.51
C PRO A 167 -8.95 0.07 23.38
N ALA A 168 -8.92 1.33 22.93
CA ALA A 168 -7.67 2.07 22.79
C ALA A 168 -6.96 2.15 24.15
N THR A 169 -5.72 1.68 24.19
CA THR A 169 -4.89 1.65 25.39
C THR A 169 -3.61 2.41 25.11
N MET A 170 -3.19 3.26 26.05
CA MET A 170 -1.90 3.91 26.02
C MET A 170 -0.85 2.96 26.61
N CYS A 171 0.09 2.50 25.79
CA CYS A 171 1.09 1.49 26.18
C CYS A 171 2.33 2.10 26.85
N SER A 172 2.72 3.28 26.40
CA SER A 172 3.82 4.07 26.94
C SER A 172 3.54 5.54 26.62
N PRO A 173 4.34 6.50 27.11
CA PRO A 173 4.37 7.83 26.53
C PRO A 173 4.45 7.70 25.01
N ASP A 174 3.60 8.44 24.30
CA ASP A 174 3.60 8.53 22.84
C ASP A 174 3.21 7.26 22.08
N VAL A 175 2.81 6.16 22.74
CA VAL A 175 2.41 4.91 22.06
C VAL A 175 0.99 4.50 22.45
N PHE A 176 0.16 4.37 21.43
CA PHE A 176 -1.23 3.90 21.53
C PHE A 176 -1.35 2.54 20.84
N ALA A 177 -2.16 1.66 21.39
CA ALA A 177 -2.52 0.40 20.76
C ALA A 177 -4.02 0.17 20.82
N CYS A 178 -4.55 -0.38 19.73
CA CYS A 178 -5.78 -1.16 19.77
C CYS A 178 -5.34 -2.61 19.94
N GLY A 179 -5.66 -3.23 21.06
CA GLY A 179 -5.14 -4.57 21.40
C GLY A 179 -4.00 -4.52 22.44
N PRO A 180 -3.25 -5.62 22.57
CA PRO A 180 -2.18 -5.74 23.56
C PRO A 180 -1.06 -4.73 23.35
N CYS A 181 -0.55 -4.25 24.49
CA CYS A 181 0.77 -3.63 24.59
C CYS A 181 1.83 -4.73 24.68
#